data_AF-A0A9D8ACP3-F1
#
_entry.id   AF-A0A9D8ACP3-F1
#
_cell.length_a   1.000
_cell.length_b   1.000
_cell.length_c   1.000
_cell.angle_alpha   90.00
_cell.angle_beta   90.00
_cell.angle_gamma   90.00
#
_symmetry.space_group_name_H-M   'P 1'
#
loop_
_entity.id
_entity.type
_entity.pdbx_description
1 polymer ?
#
loop_
_entity_poly.entity_id
_entity_poly.type
_entity_poly.pdbx_seq_one_letter_code
_entity_poly.pdbx_strand_id
1 'polypeptide(L)' 'MKYVLLRSIQVVSMVILLSGLVWGIRENNVILELNALIIGSGIFYIANMLLKKD' A
#
# COMPACT_ATOMS: atom_id res chain seq x y z
N MET A 1 -2.88 -20.39 6.88
CA MET A 1 -3.86 -19.34 6.51
C MET A 1 -3.32 -17.91 6.70
N LYS A 2 -2.64 -17.61 7.81
CA LYS A 2 -2.01 -16.29 8.09
C LYS A 2 -1.10 -15.77 6.95
N TYR A 3 -0.29 -16.65 6.33
CA TYR A 3 0.55 -16.31 5.17
C TYR A 3 -0.25 -15.75 3.98
N VAL A 4 -1.32 -16.44 3.58
CA VAL A 4 -2.17 -16.04 2.45
C VAL A 4 -2.87 -14.72 2.73
N LEU A 5 -3.31 -14.52 3.98
CA LEU A 5 -3.96 -13.30 4.42
C LEU A 5 -3.00 -12.10 4.35
N LEU A 6 -1.77 -12.22 4.87
CA LEU A 6 -0.77 -11.15 4.83
C LEU A 6 -0.32 -10.81 3.39
N ARG A 7 -0.16 -11.83 2.53
CA ARG A 7 0.08 -11.63 1.09
C ARG A 7 -1.07 -10.90 0.40
N SER A 8 -2.31 -11.22 0.76
CA SER A 8 -3.48 -10.54 0.20
C SER A 8 -3.53 -9.07 0.62
N ILE A 9 -3.19 -8.76 1.88
CA ILE A 9 -3.07 -7.39 2.38
C ILE A 9 -2.01 -6.60 1.60
N GLN A 10 -0.86 -7.22 1.29
CA GLN A 10 0.17 -6.58 0.46
C GLN A 10 -0.35 -6.21 -0.94
N VAL A 11 -1.13 -7.07 -1.57
CA VAL A 11 -1.74 -6.80 -2.88
C VAL A 11 -2.74 -5.63 -2.78
N VAL A 12 -3.60 -5.62 -1.77
CA VAL A 12 -4.52 -4.49 -1.53
C VAL A 12 -3.77 -3.19 -1.30
N SER A 13 -2.66 -3.24 -0.57
CA SER A 13 -1.78 -2.11 -0.31
C SER A 13 -1.22 -1.51 -1.60
N MET A 14 -0.80 -2.37 -2.55
CA MET A 14 -0.35 -1.95 -3.88
C MET A 14 -1.48 -1.30 -4.67
N VAL A 15 -2.70 -1.83 -4.61
CA VAL A 15 -3.86 -1.24 -5.30
C VAL A 15 -4.16 0.16 -4.77
N ILE A 16 -4.10 0.36 -3.45
CA ILE A 16 -4.30 1.68 -2.84
C ILE A 16 -3.23 2.68 -3.31
N LEU A 17 -1.96 2.25 -3.28
CA LEU A 17 -0.83 3.08 -3.67
C LEU A 17 -0.93 3.51 -5.13
N LEU A 18 -1.18 2.55 -6.04
CA LEU A 18 -1.33 2.82 -7.48
C LEU A 18 -2.57 3.68 -7.77
N SER A 19 -3.69 3.43 -7.09
CA SER A 19 -4.91 4.22 -7.30
C SER A 19 -4.72 5.67 -6.87
N GLY A 20 -4.12 5.90 -5.71
CA GLY A 20 -3.83 7.25 -5.21
C GLY A 20 -2.77 7.97 -6.05
N LEU A 21 -1.81 7.24 -6.61
CA LEU A 21 -0.85 7.79 -7.57
C LEU A 21 -1.54 8.22 -8.89
N VAL A 22 -2.37 7.35 -9.47
CA VAL A 22 -3.09 7.64 -10.72
C VAL A 22 -4.02 8.85 -10.55
N TRP A 23 -4.75 8.93 -9.45
CA TRP A 23 -5.63 10.07 -9.17
C TRP A 23 -4.84 11.33 -8.84
N GLY A 24 -3.76 11.23 -8.06
CA GLY A 24 -2.88 12.34 -7.74
C GLY A 24 -2.29 12.98 -8.99
N ILE A 25 -1.76 12.18 -9.91
CA ILE A 25 -1.24 12.65 -11.19
C ILE A 25 -2.34 13.29 -12.02
N ARG A 26 -3.53 12.68 -12.08
CA ARG A 26 -4.67 13.20 -12.84
C ARG A 26 -5.11 14.59 -12.36
N GLU A 27 -5.02 14.84 -11.06
CA GLU A 27 -5.43 16.09 -10.44
C GLU A 27 -4.27 17.08 -10.19
N ASN A 28 -3.03 16.71 -10.57
CA ASN A 28 -1.79 17.41 -10.18
C ASN A 28 -1.71 17.63 -8.64
N ASN A 29 -2.22 16.69 -7.87
CA ASN A 29 -2.32 16.75 -6.43
C ASN A 29 -1.21 15.91 -5.77
N VAL A 30 -0.03 16.52 -5.63
CA VAL A 30 1.15 15.90 -5.03
C VAL A 30 0.92 15.47 -3.57
N ILE A 31 0.04 16.17 -2.85
CA ILE A 31 -0.30 15.81 -1.46
C ILE A 31 -1.08 14.50 -1.43
N LEU A 32 -1.97 14.27 -2.40
CA LEU A 32 -2.69 13.01 -2.53
C LEU A 32 -1.73 11.85 -2.86
N GLU A 33 -0.78 12.06 -3.78
CA GLU A 33 0.26 11.08 -4.10
C GLU A 33 1.08 10.71 -2.87
N LEU A 34 1.51 11.71 -2.10
CA LEU A 34 2.31 11.51 -0.90
C LEU A 34 1.54 10.75 0.19
N ASN A 35 0.27 11.11 0.42
CA ASN A 35 -0.58 10.40 1.38
C ASN A 35 -0.81 8.94 0.95
N ALA A 36 -1.09 8.70 -0.33
CA ALA A 36 -1.25 7.36 -0.88
C ALA A 36 0.04 6.53 -0.74
N LEU A 37 1.20 7.15 -0.98
CA LEU A 37 2.50 6.54 -0.79
C LEU A 37 2.75 6.17 0.68
N ILE A 38 2.51 7.08 1.63
CA ILE A 38 2.71 6.82 3.05
C ILE A 38 1.81 5.68 3.54
N ILE A 39 0.52 5.72 3.20
CA ILE A 39 -0.45 4.70 3.63
C ILE A 39 -0.15 3.35 2.96
N GLY A 40 0.02 3.35 1.63
CA GLY A 40 0.27 2.14 0.85
C GLY A 40 1.61 1.49 1.14
N SER A 41 2.68 2.26 1.38
CA SER A 41 3.98 1.71 1.79
C SER A 41 3.96 1.26 3.25
N GLY A 42 3.29 1.99 4.14
CA GLY A 42 3.16 1.65 5.56
C GLY A 42 2.45 0.31 5.77
N ILE A 43 1.29 0.11 5.15
CA ILE A 43 0.53 -1.14 5.25
C ILE A 43 1.33 -2.30 4.64
N PHE A 44 1.97 -2.10 3.49
CA PHE A 44 2.80 -3.11 2.84
C PHE A 44 3.98 -3.53 3.73
N TYR A 45 4.67 -2.55 4.32
CA TYR A 45 5.82 -2.79 5.19
C TYR A 45 5.43 -3.56 6.46
N ILE A 46 4.34 -3.16 7.12
CA ILE A 46 3.83 -3.86 8.31
C ILE A 46 3.44 -5.29 7.96
N ALA A 47 2.69 -5.50 6.85
CA ALA A 47 2.31 -6.84 6.41
C ALA A 47 3.54 -7.70 6.09
N ASN A 48 4.57 -7.14 5.47
CA ASN A 48 5.82 -7.82 5.17
C ASN A 48 6.64 -8.15 6.43
N MET A 49 6.69 -7.24 7.40
CA MET A 49 7.36 -7.46 8.67
C MET A 49 6.69 -8.58 9.48
N LEU A 50 5.35 -8.62 9.50
CA LEU A 50 4.59 -9.69 10.14
C LEU A 50 4.79 -11.05 9.44
N LEU A 51 4.97 -11.05 8.12
CA LEU A 51 5.30 -12.24 7.33
C LEU A 51 6.71 -12.79 7.62
N LYS A 52 7.69 -11.90 7.82
CA LYS A 52 9.09 -12.28 8.11
C LYS A 52 9.31 -12.77 9.55
N LYS A 53 8.33 -12.56 10.43
CA LYS A 53 8.41 -12.88 11.86
C LYS A 53 7.83 -14.27 12.19
N ASP A 54 7.18 -14.92 11.22
CA ASP A 54 6.93 -16.37 11.22
C ASP A 54 8.11 -17.11 10.59
#